data_AF-A0A3N7EKP4-F1
#
_entry.id   AF-A0A3N7EKP4-F1
#
_cell.length_a   1.000
_cell.length_b   1.000
_cell.length_c   1.000
_cell.angle_alpha   90.00
_cell.angle_beta   90.00
_cell.angle_gamma   90.00
#
_symmetry.space_group_name_H-M   'P 1'
#
loop_
_entity.id
_entity.type
_entity.pdbx_description
1 polymer ?
#
loop_
_entity_poly.entity_id
_entity_poly.type
_entity_poly.pdbx_seq_one_letter_code
_entity_poly.pdbx_strand_id
1 'polypeptide(L)' 'MLRFKLQVVSEVENGELSLSQARIKYGIQGESTVRNWLQKYANFDWEHKSLFHMPRKPRQLKSYYIRYDD' A
#
# COMPACT_ATOMS: atom_id res chain seq x y z
N MET A 1 -2.33 4.64 19.90
CA MET A 1 -2.43 3.72 18.73
C MET A 1 -1.25 3.81 17.76
N LEU A 2 -0.64 4.99 17.51
CA LEU A 2 0.49 5.11 16.58
C LEU A 2 1.76 4.39 17.06
N ARG A 3 2.03 4.44 18.37
CA ARG A 3 3.19 3.81 19.02
C ARG A 3 3.29 2.30 18.73
N PHE A 4 2.14 1.62 18.71
CA PHE A 4 2.05 0.20 18.35
C PHE A 4 2.44 -0.05 16.89
N LYS A 5 1.94 0.78 15.96
CA LYS A 5 2.27 0.64 14.53
C LYS A 5 3.76 0.88 14.26
N LEU A 6 4.33 1.88 14.92
CA LEU A 6 5.76 2.19 14.81
C LEU A 6 6.64 1.08 15.39
N GLN A 7 6.22 0.45 16.49
CA GLN A 7 6.94 -0.69 17.04
C GLN A 7 6.97 -1.87 16.05
N VAL A 8 5.81 -2.23 15.48
CA VAL A 8 5.72 -3.31 14.48
C VAL A 8 6.58 -2.97 13.25
N VAL A 9 6.56 -1.72 12.79
CA VAL A 9 7.36 -1.26 11.65
C VAL A 9 8.85 -1.33 11.94
N SER A 10 9.30 -0.89 13.12
CA SER A 10 10.70 -0.90 13.52
C SER A 10 11.26 -2.32 13.67
N GLU A 11 10.52 -3.24 14.29
CA GLU A 11 10.96 -4.65 14.42
C GLU A 11 11.08 -5.32 13.04
N VAL A 12 10.21 -4.96 12.09
CA VAL A 12 10.27 -5.50 10.72
C VAL A 12 11.37 -4.84 9.88
N GLU A 13 11.58 -3.53 10.03
CA GLU A 13 12.63 -2.77 9.33
C GLU A 13 14.04 -3.17 9.79
N ASN A 14 14.20 -3.47 11.08
CA ASN A 14 15.44 -4.02 11.64
C ASN A 14 15.69 -5.49 11.23
N GLY A 15 14.72 -6.15 10.57
CA GLY A 15 14.83 -7.55 10.19
C GLY A 15 14.63 -8.55 11.35
N GLU A 16 14.20 -8.09 12.53
CA GLU A 16 13.88 -8.96 13.68
C GLU A 16 12.62 -9.80 13.41
N LEU A 17 11.70 -9.26 12.61
CA LEU A 17 10.48 -9.95 12.21
C LEU A 17 10.22 -9.83 10.71
N SER A 18 9.84 -10.94 10.09
CA SER A 18 9.25 -10.96 8.76
C SER A 18 7.77 -10.55 8.81
N LEU A 19 7.20 -10.08 7.70
CA LEU A 19 5.76 -9.72 7.60
C LEU A 19 4.83 -10.80 8.17
N SER A 20 5.12 -12.06 7.86
CA SER A 20 4.35 -13.22 8.33
C SER A 20 4.51 -13.46 9.83
N GLN A 21 5.70 -13.22 10.37
CA GLN A 21 5.99 -13.36 11.81
C GLN A 21 5.33 -12.23 12.61
N ALA A 22 5.41 -11.00 12.13
CA ALA A 22 4.69 -9.86 12.71
C ALA A 22 3.16 -10.10 12.69
N ARG A 23 2.63 -10.67 11.60
CA ARG A 23 1.21 -11.05 11.52
C ARG A 23 0.81 -11.98 12.67
N ILE A 24 1.56 -13.06 12.87
CA ILE A 24 1.28 -14.08 13.88
C ILE A 24 1.49 -13.51 15.29
N LYS A 25 2.62 -12.82 15.53
CA LYS A 25 2.99 -12.26 16.83
C LYS A 25 2.00 -11.22 17.35
N TYR A 26 1.47 -10.38 16.45
CA TYR A 26 0.57 -9.28 16.81
C TYR A 26 -0.91 -9.56 16.50
N GLY A 27 -1.27 -10.75 16.01
CA GLY A 27 -2.65 -11.11 15.68
C GLY A 27 -3.26 -10.27 14.55
N ILE A 28 -2.45 -9.83 13.59
CA ILE A 28 -2.92 -8.98 12.48
C ILE A 28 -3.57 -9.89 11.43
N GLN A 29 -4.73 -9.51 10.89
CA GLN A 29 -5.44 -10.38 9.93
C GLN A 29 -4.75 -10.53 8.57
N GLY A 30 -3.88 -9.59 8.17
CA GLY A 30 -3.28 -9.60 6.84
C GLY A 30 -1.88 -9.01 6.81
N GLU A 31 -0.99 -9.64 6.04
CA GLU A 31 0.36 -9.11 5.77
C GLU A 31 0.31 -7.81 4.97
N SER A 32 -0.74 -7.59 4.18
CA SER A 32 -1.00 -6.32 3.49
C SER A 32 -1.16 -5.16 4.47
N THR A 33 -1.73 -5.38 5.64
CA THR A 33 -1.86 -4.36 6.69
C THR A 33 -0.50 -3.94 7.22
N VAL A 34 0.38 -4.90 7.50
CA VAL A 34 1.76 -4.64 7.93
C VAL A 34 2.55 -3.95 6.82
N ARG A 35 2.40 -4.40 5.58
CA ARG A 35 3.04 -3.79 4.40
C ARG A 35 2.58 -2.34 4.17
N ASN A 36 1.31 -2.03 4.39
CA ASN A 36 0.78 -0.67 4.33
C ASN A 36 1.34 0.21 5.46
N TRP A 37 1.59 -0.36 6.64
CA TRP A 37 2.26 0.38 7.72
C TRP A 37 3.72 0.65 7.39
N LEU A 38 4.44 -0.31 6.80
CA LEU A 38 5.79 -0.09 6.31
C LEU A 38 5.82 1.00 5.23
N GLN A 39 4.94 0.95 4.23
CA GLN A 39 4.86 2.01 3.20
C GLN A 39 4.59 3.40 3.77
N LYS A 40 3.83 3.49 4.87
CA LYS A 40 3.40 4.78 5.43
C LYS A 40 4.33 5.31 6.52
N TYR A 41 5.03 4.43 7.22
CA TYR A 41 5.79 4.78 8.43
C TYR A 41 7.24 4.29 8.42
N ALA A 42 7.60 3.31 7.59
CA ALA A 42 9.02 2.97 7.41
C ALA A 42 9.66 4.04 6.53
N ASN A 43 10.91 4.36 6.79
CA ASN A 43 11.70 5.30 5.99
C ASN A 43 12.23 4.64 4.70
N PHE A 44 11.52 3.60 4.24
CA PHE A 44 11.91 2.78 3.11
C PHE A 44 11.47 3.52 1.84
N ASP A 45 12.43 4.10 1.14
CA ASP A 45 12.30 4.79 -0.14
C ASP A 45 11.45 3.99 -1.16
N TRP A 46 10.13 4.13 -1.07
CA TRP A 46 9.18 3.55 -2.01
C TRP A 46 8.87 4.52 -3.16
N GLU A 47 9.27 5.79 -3.01
CA GLU A 47 9.11 6.83 -4.03
C GLU A 47 9.83 6.47 -5.35
N HIS A 48 10.88 5.64 -5.29
CA HIS A 48 11.56 5.16 -6.50
C HIS A 48 10.78 4.10 -7.31
N LYS A 49 9.64 3.58 -6.82
CA LYS A 49 8.79 2.63 -7.59
C LYS A 49 7.46 3.20 -8.08
N SER A 50 7.11 4.43 -7.72
CA SER A 50 5.87 5.08 -8.17
C SER A 50 5.89 5.51 -9.65
N LEU A 51 7.06 5.56 -10.30
CA LEU A 51 7.16 5.83 -11.75
C LEU A 51 6.56 4.72 -12.63
N PHE A 52 6.21 3.56 -12.06
CA PHE A 52 5.56 2.45 -12.78
C PHE A 52 4.10 2.22 -12.35
N HIS A 53 3.44 3.17 -11.67
CA HIS A 53 1.97 3.15 -11.61
C HIS A 53 1.43 3.32 -13.02
N MET A 54 1.23 2.19 -13.69
CA MET A 54 0.54 2.08 -14.96
C MET A 54 -0.68 3.01 -14.95
N PRO A 55 -0.84 3.91 -15.93
CA PRO A 55 -2.08 4.65 -16.06
C PRO A 55 -3.19 3.61 -16.21
N ARG A 56 -4.11 3.56 -15.24
CA ARG A 56 -5.36 2.80 -15.42
C ARG A 56 -5.97 3.33 -16.71
N LYS A 57 -6.01 2.48 -17.73
CA LYS A 57 -6.55 2.82 -19.05
C LYS A 57 -7.89 3.52 -18.86
N PRO A 58 -8.12 4.73 -19.40
CA PRO A 58 -9.44 5.30 -19.38
C PRO A 58 -10.36 4.36 -20.18
N ARG A 59 -11.36 3.80 -19.51
CA ARG A 59 -12.46 3.11 -20.18
C ARG A 59 -13.08 4.12 -21.14
N GLN A 60 -12.84 3.91 -22.42
CA GLN A 60 -13.32 4.72 -23.52
C GLN A 60 -14.86 4.73 -23.52
N LEU A 61 -15.47 5.73 -22.88
CA LEU A 61 -16.87 6.10 -23.07
C LEU A 61 -17.00 6.84 -24.42
N LYS A 62 -16.75 6.13 -25.53
CA LYS A 62 -17.26 6.53 -26.84
C LYS A 62 -18.68 5.99 -26.94
N SER A 63 -19.71 6.85 -26.83
CA SER A 63 -20.89 6.80 -27.73
C SER A 63 -22.13 7.56 -27.26
N TYR A 64 -22.26 8.01 -26.01
CA TYR A 64 -23.61 8.39 -25.52
C TYR A 64 -24.02 9.88 -25.68
N TYR A 65 -23.08 10.83 -25.87
CA TYR A 65 -23.42 12.27 -25.88
C TYR A 65 -23.19 13.03 -27.20
N ILE A 66 -22.72 12.39 -28.28
CA ILE A 66 -22.60 13.04 -29.61
C ILE A 66 -23.81 12.69 -30.49
N ARG A 67 -24.99 12.49 -29.90
CA ARG A 67 -26.25 12.31 -30.65
C ARG A 67 -27.38 13.23 -30.15
N TYR A 68 -27.08 14.22 -29.32
CA TYR A 68 -28.08 15.11 -28.70
C TYR A 68 -27.74 16.60 -28.78
N ASP A 69 -26.74 17.01 -29.56
CA ASP A 69 -26.47 18.43 -29.84
C ASP A 69 -26.31 18.61 -31.36
N ASP A 70 -27.35 19.22 -31.95
CA ASP A 70 -27.53 19.77 -33.33
C ASP A 70 -27.60 18.83 -34.55
#